data_AF-A0A7X8R9M9-F1
#
_entry.id   AF-A0A7X8R9M9-F1
#
_cell.length_a   1.000
_cell.length_b   1.000
_cell.length_c   1.000
_cell.angle_alpha   90.00
_cell.angle_beta   90.00
_cell.angle_gamma   90.00
#
_symmetry.space_group_name_H-M   'P 1'
#
loop_
_entity.id
_entity.type
_entity.pdbx_description
1 polymer ?
#
loop_
_entity_poly.entity_id
_entity_poly.type
_entity_poly.pdbx_seq_one_letter_code
_entity_poly.pdbx_strand_id
1 'polypeptide(L)'
;MNKKRLTKFLVLISTIVLCTGVVAFASSLTTEIKAILSREVTIRYCGEVQNMKDGSGNPVYPIMYNGTTYLPVRAVSNMLDIPVDWDASTKTVILGTEEKPPKSVLSFEGDTGGAGSKVTDKGSLTVKGDLGADIVYNDGISFRIWNGGLSANIREAYKAKIEGGYTKLSFDAYVAASNEKDIGKTPYEVIIYDVETENKLAAIEVIAGEIKKVEDIDITGVKTIGFAANCIKSLSGSDTDRAFFFNPVVYSTRSDKPVELDTDTDTDTDNDTDVGDNNKQSKSVLSFESDTGGAGSKVTDKGSLTVKGDLGADIVYNDGISFRIWCGGLSANIREAYKAKIGGGYTKLSFDAYVAASNENDIGKTPYEIIIYDVENENKLASIEIIAGEIKKVEGIDITGVKTIGFAANCIKSLSGSDTDRAYFFNPVVE
;
A
#
# COMPACT_ATOMS: atom_id res chain seq x y z
N MET A 1 -16.41 -69.13 40.18
CA MET A 1 -15.35 -68.10 40.08
C MET A 1 -15.48 -67.12 41.24
N ASN A 2 -14.44 -66.94 42.07
CA ASN A 2 -14.52 -66.13 43.30
C ASN A 2 -14.92 -64.69 42.97
N LYS A 3 -15.93 -64.11 43.66
CA LYS A 3 -16.49 -62.78 43.33
C LYS A 3 -15.41 -61.68 43.20
N LYS A 4 -14.34 -61.74 44.01
CA LYS A 4 -13.18 -60.82 43.93
C LYS A 4 -12.31 -60.97 42.68
N ARG A 5 -12.30 -62.15 42.03
CA ARG A 5 -11.59 -62.40 40.77
C ARG A 5 -12.44 -62.01 39.55
N LEU A 6 -13.77 -62.09 39.66
CA LEU A 6 -14.71 -61.64 38.63
C LEU A 6 -14.67 -60.10 38.47
N THR A 7 -14.61 -59.36 39.59
CA THR A 7 -14.52 -57.88 39.55
C THR A 7 -13.21 -57.38 38.96
N LYS A 8 -12.08 -58.07 39.23
CA LYS A 8 -10.78 -57.72 38.63
C LYS A 8 -10.74 -58.01 37.12
N PHE A 9 -11.45 -59.04 36.66
CA PHE A 9 -11.56 -59.36 35.24
C PHE A 9 -12.45 -58.36 34.49
N LEU A 10 -13.52 -57.88 35.12
CA LEU A 10 -14.42 -56.86 34.54
C LEU A 10 -13.76 -55.48 34.42
N VAL A 11 -12.92 -55.10 35.39
CA VAL A 11 -12.16 -53.83 35.31
C VAL A 11 -11.10 -53.89 34.20
N LEU A 12 -10.45 -55.05 33.97
CA LEU A 12 -9.44 -55.19 32.92
C LEU A 12 -10.03 -55.16 31.50
N ILE A 13 -11.26 -55.65 31.31
CA ILE A 13 -11.97 -55.58 30.02
C ILE A 13 -12.48 -54.14 29.77
N SER A 14 -12.88 -53.42 30.83
CA SER A 14 -13.29 -52.01 30.73
C SER A 14 -12.16 -51.07 30.30
N THR A 15 -10.89 -51.39 30.58
CA THR A 15 -9.75 -50.53 30.18
C THR A 15 -9.27 -50.78 28.75
N ILE A 16 -9.58 -51.94 28.15
CA ILE A 16 -9.16 -52.26 26.77
C ILE A 16 -10.11 -51.63 25.73
N VAL A 17 -11.36 -51.33 26.11
CA VAL A 17 -12.37 -50.72 25.21
C VAL A 17 -12.21 -49.20 25.09
N LEU A 18 -11.39 -48.55 25.94
CA LEU A 18 -11.14 -47.09 25.88
C LEU A 18 -9.93 -46.67 25.02
N CYS A 19 -9.25 -47.61 24.34
CA CYS A 19 -8.10 -47.32 23.49
C CYS A 19 -8.36 -47.42 21.98
N THR A 20 -9.62 -47.39 21.52
CA THR A 20 -9.88 -47.04 20.12
C THR A 20 -9.72 -45.54 19.97
N GLY A 21 -8.47 -45.11 19.78
CA GLY A 21 -8.19 -43.75 19.33
C GLY A 21 -9.08 -43.45 18.15
N VAL A 22 -9.82 -42.35 18.23
CA VAL A 22 -10.49 -41.77 17.08
C VAL A 22 -9.37 -41.41 16.12
N VAL A 23 -9.11 -42.27 15.13
CA VAL A 23 -8.34 -41.87 13.97
C VAL A 23 -9.26 -40.90 13.24
N ALA A 24 -9.08 -39.61 13.51
CA ALA A 24 -9.62 -38.58 12.64
C ALA A 24 -8.95 -38.80 11.28
N PHE A 25 -9.62 -39.52 10.39
CA PHE A 25 -9.27 -39.49 8.99
C PHE A 25 -9.53 -38.04 8.55
N ALA A 26 -8.46 -37.26 8.44
CA ALA A 26 -8.52 -36.06 7.63
C ALA A 26 -9.07 -36.51 6.27
N SER A 27 -10.25 -36.04 5.89
CA SER A 27 -10.77 -36.29 4.55
C SER A 27 -9.72 -35.74 3.60
N SER A 28 -9.05 -36.61 2.84
CA SER A 28 -8.19 -36.11 1.78
C SER A 28 -9.10 -35.35 0.81
N LEU A 29 -8.82 -34.07 0.59
CA LEU A 29 -9.48 -33.26 -0.45
C LEU A 29 -9.16 -33.79 -1.86
N THR A 30 -8.41 -34.89 -1.95
CA THR A 30 -8.00 -35.58 -3.16
C THR A 30 -8.53 -37.01 -3.13
N THR A 31 -9.17 -37.41 -4.23
CA THR A 31 -9.56 -38.80 -4.49
C THR A 31 -8.75 -39.30 -5.66
N GLU A 32 -8.04 -40.42 -5.49
CA GLU A 32 -7.33 -41.05 -6.59
C GLU A 32 -8.34 -41.73 -7.53
N ILE A 33 -8.26 -41.42 -8.82
CA ILE A 33 -9.11 -41.99 -9.86
C ILE A 33 -8.25 -42.66 -10.94
N LYS A 34 -8.78 -43.72 -11.55
CA LYS A 34 -8.21 -44.31 -12.78
C LYS A 34 -8.89 -43.67 -13.98
N ALA A 35 -8.12 -42.99 -14.82
CA ALA A 35 -8.58 -42.33 -16.03
C ALA A 35 -7.72 -42.71 -17.25
N ILE A 36 -8.24 -42.50 -18.46
CA ILE A 36 -7.56 -42.85 -19.71
C ILE A 36 -7.10 -41.55 -20.39
N LEU A 37 -5.79 -41.38 -20.59
CA LEU A 37 -5.27 -40.31 -21.45
C LEU A 37 -5.48 -40.70 -22.92
N SER A 38 -6.36 -40.01 -23.64
CA SER A 38 -6.78 -40.39 -24.99
C SER A 38 -6.14 -39.54 -26.07
N ARG A 39 -5.43 -40.18 -27.02
CA ARG A 39 -4.88 -39.56 -28.23
C ARG A 39 -5.83 -39.64 -29.43
N GLU A 40 -6.95 -40.36 -29.29
CA GLU A 40 -7.93 -40.57 -30.35
C GLU A 40 -8.97 -39.44 -30.42
N VAL A 41 -9.09 -38.64 -29.35
CA VAL A 41 -10.04 -37.53 -29.28
C VAL A 41 -9.48 -36.30 -29.99
N THR A 42 -10.17 -35.87 -31.04
CA THR A 42 -9.85 -34.66 -31.81
C THR A 42 -10.68 -33.47 -31.33
N ILE A 43 -10.03 -32.35 -31.02
CA ILE A 43 -10.69 -31.10 -30.63
C ILE A 43 -10.83 -30.19 -31.84
N ARG A 44 -12.02 -29.63 -32.06
CA ARG A 44 -12.28 -28.65 -33.12
C ARG A 44 -12.88 -27.37 -32.54
N TYR A 45 -12.39 -26.23 -33.00
CA TYR A 45 -12.92 -24.91 -32.67
C TYR A 45 -13.03 -24.09 -33.95
N CYS A 46 -14.18 -23.44 -34.15
CA CYS A 46 -14.51 -22.73 -35.40
C CYS A 46 -14.32 -23.59 -36.67
N GLY A 47 -14.55 -24.91 -36.58
CA GLY A 47 -14.37 -25.84 -37.71
C GLY A 47 -12.94 -26.32 -37.93
N GLU A 48 -11.94 -25.75 -37.28
CA GLU A 48 -10.53 -26.12 -37.43
C GLU A 48 -10.09 -27.11 -36.34
N VAL A 49 -9.23 -28.06 -36.71
CA VAL A 49 -8.62 -29.01 -35.76
C VAL A 49 -7.57 -28.26 -34.91
N GLN A 50 -7.68 -28.41 -33.60
CA GLN A 50 -6.88 -27.65 -32.64
C GLN A 50 -5.72 -28.47 -32.11
N ASN A 51 -4.52 -27.89 -32.17
CA ASN A 51 -3.32 -28.47 -31.58
C ASN A 51 -3.19 -28.02 -30.13
N MET A 52 -3.70 -28.84 -29.21
CA MET A 52 -3.70 -28.58 -27.78
C MET A 52 -2.27 -28.63 -27.23
N LYS A 53 -1.82 -27.55 -26.59
CA LYS A 53 -0.47 -27.43 -26.01
C LYS A 53 -0.51 -26.94 -24.56
N ASP A 54 0.47 -27.35 -23.76
CA ASP A 54 0.72 -26.79 -22.43
C ASP A 54 1.46 -25.44 -22.52
N GLY A 55 1.76 -24.85 -21.35
CA GLY A 55 2.49 -23.58 -21.24
C GLY A 55 3.95 -23.63 -21.71
N SER A 56 4.52 -24.83 -21.84
CA SER A 56 5.87 -25.07 -22.37
C SER A 56 5.85 -25.40 -23.86
N GLY A 57 4.69 -25.38 -24.51
CA GLY A 57 4.50 -25.69 -25.92
C GLY A 57 4.44 -27.19 -26.24
N ASN A 58 4.42 -28.07 -25.24
CA ASN A 58 4.31 -29.51 -25.45
C ASN A 58 2.87 -29.92 -25.78
N PRO A 59 2.66 -30.92 -26.65
CA PRO A 59 1.32 -31.41 -26.95
C PRO A 59 0.68 -32.07 -25.72
N VAL A 60 -0.56 -31.69 -25.44
CA VAL A 60 -1.38 -32.27 -24.36
C VAL A 60 -2.64 -32.91 -24.93
N TYR A 61 -3.15 -33.92 -24.23
CA TYR A 61 -4.25 -34.75 -24.71
C TYR A 61 -5.39 -34.79 -23.69
N PRO A 62 -6.65 -34.96 -24.15
CA PRO A 62 -7.80 -35.13 -23.26
C PRO A 62 -7.69 -36.35 -22.35
N ILE A 63 -8.32 -36.26 -21.18
CA ILE A 63 -8.48 -37.38 -20.25
C ILE A 63 -9.94 -37.85 -20.30
N MET A 64 -10.15 -39.16 -20.46
CA MET A 64 -11.45 -39.79 -20.39
C MET A 64 -11.66 -40.38 -19.00
N TYR A 65 -12.74 -39.98 -18.34
CA TYR A 65 -13.13 -40.50 -17.03
C TYR A 65 -14.65 -40.59 -16.93
N ASN A 66 -15.17 -41.77 -16.56
CA ASN A 66 -16.60 -42.06 -16.43
C ASN A 66 -17.46 -41.62 -17.63
N GLY A 67 -16.96 -41.82 -18.85
CA GLY A 67 -17.67 -41.45 -20.09
C GLY A 67 -17.60 -39.96 -20.44
N THR A 68 -16.92 -39.14 -19.63
CA THR A 68 -16.73 -37.71 -19.86
C THR A 68 -15.32 -37.42 -20.36
N THR A 69 -15.21 -36.49 -21.29
CA THR A 69 -13.94 -35.95 -21.79
C THR A 69 -13.55 -34.70 -20.99
N TYR A 70 -12.39 -34.74 -20.34
CA TYR A 70 -11.80 -33.63 -19.63
C TYR A 70 -10.67 -33.03 -20.46
N LEU A 71 -10.68 -31.71 -20.62
CA LEU A 71 -9.70 -30.97 -21.42
C LEU A 71 -8.72 -30.22 -20.51
N PRO A 72 -7.43 -30.14 -20.89
CA PRO A 72 -6.47 -29.29 -20.19
C PRO A 72 -6.91 -27.82 -20.29
N VAL A 73 -7.24 -27.23 -19.13
CA VAL A 73 -7.76 -25.84 -19.07
C VAL A 73 -6.85 -24.85 -19.79
N ARG A 74 -5.54 -24.95 -19.59
CA ARG A 74 -4.54 -24.07 -20.23
C ARG A 74 -4.56 -24.15 -21.76
N ALA A 75 -4.77 -25.33 -22.32
CA ALA A 75 -4.84 -25.50 -23.76
C ALA A 75 -6.14 -24.92 -24.34
N VAL A 76 -7.26 -25.02 -23.61
CA VAL A 76 -8.53 -24.41 -24.00
C VAL A 76 -8.45 -22.88 -23.90
N SER A 77 -7.88 -22.36 -22.82
CA SER A 77 -7.65 -20.93 -22.63
C SER A 77 -6.80 -20.32 -23.74
N ASN A 78 -5.69 -20.96 -24.11
CA ASN A 78 -4.85 -20.54 -25.24
C ASN A 78 -5.60 -20.54 -26.58
N MET A 79 -6.49 -21.51 -26.81
CA MET A 79 -7.32 -21.59 -28.01
C MET A 79 -8.35 -20.45 -28.08
N LEU A 80 -8.80 -19.96 -26.92
CA LEU A 80 -9.81 -18.90 -26.80
C LEU A 80 -9.20 -17.50 -26.54
N ASP A 81 -7.87 -17.39 -26.49
CA ASP A 81 -7.15 -16.17 -26.12
C ASP A 81 -7.56 -15.60 -24.74
N ILE A 82 -7.86 -16.49 -23.80
CA ILE A 82 -8.21 -16.13 -22.41
C ILE A 82 -6.96 -16.34 -21.55
N PRO A 83 -6.47 -15.34 -20.80
CA PRO A 83 -5.34 -15.53 -19.91
C PRO A 83 -5.71 -16.52 -18.79
N VAL A 84 -4.74 -17.33 -18.38
CA VAL A 84 -4.93 -18.35 -17.34
C VAL A 84 -3.74 -18.39 -16.40
N ASP A 85 -4.02 -18.25 -15.11
CA ASP A 85 -3.03 -18.27 -14.04
C ASP A 85 -3.36 -19.33 -12.97
N TRP A 86 -2.36 -19.67 -12.17
CA TRP A 86 -2.47 -20.61 -11.05
C TRP A 86 -1.94 -19.98 -9.77
N ASP A 87 -2.85 -19.70 -8.84
CA ASP A 87 -2.47 -19.34 -7.48
C ASP A 87 -2.22 -20.62 -6.65
N ALA A 88 -0.94 -20.89 -6.38
CA ALA A 88 -0.52 -22.05 -5.60
C ALA A 88 -0.90 -21.96 -4.12
N SER A 89 -1.08 -20.76 -3.57
CA SER A 89 -1.40 -20.54 -2.16
C SER A 89 -2.84 -20.95 -1.86
N THR A 90 -3.78 -20.56 -2.74
CA THR A 90 -5.22 -20.85 -2.61
C THR A 90 -5.65 -22.09 -3.41
N LYS A 91 -4.77 -22.64 -4.25
CA LYS A 91 -5.06 -23.74 -5.19
C LYS A 91 -6.15 -23.36 -6.21
N THR A 92 -6.05 -22.14 -6.75
CA THR A 92 -7.07 -21.55 -7.63
C THR A 92 -6.57 -21.44 -9.06
N VAL A 93 -7.38 -21.86 -10.04
CA VAL A 93 -7.17 -21.57 -11.46
C VAL A 93 -7.92 -20.28 -11.78
N ILE A 94 -7.20 -19.25 -12.22
CA ILE A 94 -7.74 -17.94 -12.59
C ILE A 94 -7.93 -17.93 -14.11
N LEU A 95 -9.12 -17.60 -14.58
CA LEU A 95 -9.46 -17.48 -16.02
C LEU A 95 -9.91 -16.06 -16.33
N GLY A 96 -9.24 -15.41 -17.28
CA GLY A 96 -9.48 -13.99 -17.60
C GLY A 96 -8.62 -13.06 -16.75
N THR A 97 -8.84 -11.76 -16.90
CA THR A 97 -8.24 -10.75 -16.02
C THR A 97 -9.01 -10.75 -14.71
N GLU A 98 -8.34 -10.97 -13.58
CA GLU A 98 -8.97 -10.69 -12.28
C GLU A 98 -9.50 -9.25 -12.31
N GLU A 99 -10.78 -9.07 -12.02
CA GLU A 99 -11.34 -7.75 -11.78
C GLU A 99 -10.68 -7.20 -10.52
N LYS A 100 -9.59 -6.45 -10.70
CA LYS A 100 -8.96 -5.77 -9.58
C LYS A 100 -9.90 -4.62 -9.16
N PRO A 101 -10.31 -4.57 -7.89
CA PRO A 101 -11.10 -3.45 -7.40
C PRO A 101 -10.32 -2.14 -7.61
N PRO A 102 -11.01 -0.99 -7.73
CA PRO A 102 -10.35 0.30 -7.83
C PRO A 102 -9.36 0.49 -6.69
N LYS A 103 -8.11 0.79 -7.02
CA LYS A 103 -7.03 0.95 -6.05
C LYS A 103 -6.34 2.30 -6.21
N SER A 104 -6.05 2.96 -5.09
CA SER A 104 -5.27 4.21 -5.10
C SER A 104 -3.87 3.97 -5.63
N VAL A 105 -3.41 4.80 -6.57
CA VAL A 105 -2.05 4.77 -7.12
C VAL A 105 -1.00 5.01 -6.03
N LEU A 106 -1.35 5.72 -4.96
CA LEU A 106 -0.43 6.05 -3.87
C LEU A 106 -0.11 4.86 -2.96
N SER A 107 -0.91 3.79 -3.04
CA SER A 107 -0.72 2.54 -2.28
C SER A 107 0.32 1.61 -2.91
N PHE A 108 0.80 1.92 -4.12
CA PHE A 108 1.85 1.15 -4.80
C PHE A 108 3.24 1.67 -4.44
N GLU A 109 4.25 0.83 -4.67
CA GLU A 109 5.66 1.24 -4.62
C GLU A 109 5.87 2.43 -5.57
N GLY A 110 6.26 3.57 -4.98
CA GLY A 110 6.43 4.84 -5.68
C GLY A 110 7.89 5.29 -5.67
N ASP A 111 8.38 5.74 -6.82
CA ASP A 111 9.68 6.40 -6.98
C ASP A 111 9.46 7.86 -7.39
N THR A 112 10.02 8.78 -6.61
CA THR A 112 9.95 10.22 -6.86
C THR A 112 11.14 10.67 -7.68
N GLY A 113 10.92 11.17 -8.90
CA GLY A 113 11.93 11.94 -9.62
C GLY A 113 12.31 13.24 -8.87
N GLY A 114 13.21 14.06 -9.43
CA GLY A 114 13.63 15.32 -8.81
C GLY A 114 12.52 16.38 -8.69
N ALA A 115 11.37 16.18 -9.36
CA ALA A 115 10.25 17.12 -9.37
C ALA A 115 8.90 16.56 -8.91
N GLY A 116 8.69 15.24 -9.00
CA GLY A 116 7.52 14.56 -8.45
C GLY A 116 7.65 14.27 -6.95
N SER A 117 6.56 14.35 -6.21
CA SER A 117 6.44 14.02 -4.77
C SER A 117 4.99 13.68 -4.45
N LYS A 118 4.67 13.01 -3.32
CA LYS A 118 3.26 12.92 -2.91
C LYS A 118 2.82 14.24 -2.27
N VAL A 119 1.52 14.51 -2.29
CA VAL A 119 0.92 15.71 -1.69
C VAL A 119 0.98 15.63 -0.16
N THR A 120 1.01 14.42 0.40
CA THR A 120 1.26 14.18 1.83
C THR A 120 2.59 14.77 2.30
N ASP A 121 3.58 14.87 1.42
CA ASP A 121 4.94 15.33 1.70
C ASP A 121 5.05 16.86 1.81
N LYS A 122 4.02 17.60 1.40
CA LYS A 122 4.08 19.06 1.20
C LYS A 122 2.85 19.83 1.68
N GLY A 123 1.95 19.17 2.42
CA GLY A 123 0.76 19.76 3.02
C GLY A 123 -0.50 19.59 2.17
N SER A 124 -1.63 19.35 2.82
CA SER A 124 -2.95 19.25 2.18
C SER A 124 -3.25 20.48 1.33
N LEU A 125 -3.81 20.30 0.13
CA LEU A 125 -4.24 21.42 -0.70
C LEU A 125 -5.71 21.72 -0.44
N THR A 126 -6.04 22.97 -0.12
CA THR A 126 -7.42 23.46 -0.10
C THR A 126 -7.71 24.26 -1.37
N VAL A 127 -8.74 23.88 -2.10
CA VAL A 127 -9.22 24.60 -3.30
C VAL A 127 -10.69 24.95 -3.14
N LYS A 128 -11.14 26.04 -3.78
CA LYS A 128 -12.55 26.45 -3.77
C LYS A 128 -13.30 25.66 -4.85
N GLY A 129 -14.30 24.88 -4.45
CA GLY A 129 -15.20 24.19 -5.37
C GLY A 129 -16.23 25.11 -6.01
N ASP A 130 -16.98 24.58 -6.99
CA ASP A 130 -17.94 25.29 -7.85
C ASP A 130 -19.05 26.06 -7.11
N LEU A 131 -19.25 25.79 -5.81
CA LEU A 131 -20.23 26.44 -4.94
C LEU A 131 -19.60 27.25 -3.79
N GLY A 132 -18.30 27.53 -3.87
CA GLY A 132 -17.54 28.28 -2.84
C GLY A 132 -17.15 27.46 -1.60
N ALA A 133 -17.52 26.18 -1.56
CA ALA A 133 -17.08 25.24 -0.52
C ALA A 133 -15.59 24.94 -0.66
N ASP A 134 -14.88 24.84 0.46
CA ASP A 134 -13.50 24.37 0.49
C ASP A 134 -13.46 22.87 0.24
N ILE A 135 -12.72 22.46 -0.78
CA ILE A 135 -12.36 21.06 -1.06
C ILE A 135 -10.92 20.87 -0.60
N VAL A 136 -10.72 19.98 0.37
CA VAL A 136 -9.39 19.65 0.88
C VAL A 136 -8.96 18.32 0.27
N TYR A 137 -7.84 18.35 -0.44
CA TYR A 137 -7.18 17.16 -0.94
C TYR A 137 -5.98 16.83 -0.05
N ASN A 138 -6.10 15.73 0.69
CA ASN A 138 -5.05 15.23 1.58
C ASN A 138 -4.09 14.27 0.88
N ASP A 139 -4.56 13.63 -0.19
CA ASP A 139 -3.83 12.57 -0.90
C ASP A 139 -3.78 12.84 -2.40
N GLY A 140 -2.58 12.81 -2.94
CA GLY A 140 -2.33 13.01 -4.36
C GLY A 140 -0.85 13.01 -4.70
N ILE A 141 -0.54 13.35 -5.94
CA ILE A 141 0.82 13.52 -6.45
C ILE A 141 1.01 15.02 -6.73
N SER A 142 2.12 15.60 -6.31
CA SER A 142 2.55 16.96 -6.67
C SER A 142 3.76 16.88 -7.60
N PHE A 143 3.71 17.64 -8.69
CA PHE A 143 4.80 17.77 -9.64
C PHE A 143 5.17 19.24 -9.78
N ARG A 144 6.43 19.58 -9.49
CA ARG A 144 6.96 20.92 -9.71
C ARG A 144 7.17 21.16 -11.21
N ILE A 145 6.75 22.31 -11.71
CA ILE A 145 7.00 22.79 -13.06
C ILE A 145 8.04 23.91 -12.93
N TRP A 146 9.16 23.82 -13.66
CA TRP A 146 10.28 24.77 -13.50
C TRP A 146 10.85 25.30 -14.81
N ASN A 147 10.44 24.75 -15.96
CA ASN A 147 10.93 25.18 -17.26
C ASN A 147 9.95 24.85 -18.39
N GLY A 148 8.90 25.65 -18.55
CA GLY A 148 7.98 25.60 -19.70
C GLY A 148 7.59 24.18 -20.14
N GLY A 149 7.58 23.95 -21.45
CA GLY A 149 7.30 22.65 -22.09
C GLY A 149 8.39 21.58 -21.95
N LEU A 150 9.39 21.78 -21.08
CA LEU A 150 10.52 20.85 -20.87
C LEU A 150 10.55 20.22 -19.46
N SER A 151 9.59 20.57 -18.60
CA SER A 151 9.54 20.04 -17.22
C SER A 151 9.13 18.57 -17.21
N ALA A 152 8.16 18.18 -18.03
CA ALA A 152 7.66 16.81 -18.11
C ALA A 152 8.63 15.90 -18.85
N ASN A 153 9.19 14.96 -18.09
CA ASN A 153 9.95 13.85 -18.60
C ASN A 153 9.92 12.71 -17.58
N ILE A 154 10.16 11.48 -18.05
CA ILE A 154 10.07 10.26 -17.22
C ILE A 154 11.07 10.28 -16.06
N ARG A 155 12.24 10.89 -16.22
CA ARG A 155 13.26 10.96 -15.16
C ARG A 155 12.78 11.76 -13.95
N GLU A 156 12.02 12.83 -14.20
CA GLU A 156 11.55 13.75 -13.17
C GLU A 156 10.15 13.40 -12.66
N ALA A 157 9.42 12.53 -13.38
CA ALA A 157 8.07 12.08 -13.05
C ALA A 157 8.00 11.39 -11.68
N TYR A 158 6.82 11.46 -11.06
CA TYR A 158 6.46 10.50 -10.02
C TYR A 158 6.10 9.18 -10.70
N LYS A 159 6.68 8.07 -10.27
CA LYS A 159 6.51 6.75 -10.89
C LYS A 159 5.86 5.79 -9.90
N ALA A 160 4.80 5.11 -10.31
CA ALA A 160 4.09 4.14 -9.48
C ALA A 160 4.07 2.77 -10.17
N LYS A 161 4.53 1.73 -9.48
CA LYS A 161 4.65 0.37 -10.00
C LYS A 161 3.38 -0.44 -9.72
N ILE A 162 2.50 -0.53 -10.72
CA ILE A 162 1.17 -1.14 -10.66
C ILE A 162 1.11 -2.60 -11.17
N GLU A 163 2.25 -3.15 -11.59
CA GLU A 163 2.45 -4.57 -11.94
C GLU A 163 1.64 -5.09 -13.14
N GLY A 164 0.97 -4.23 -13.93
CA GLY A 164 0.34 -4.59 -15.20
C GLY A 164 -1.09 -5.14 -15.09
N GLY A 165 -1.67 -5.18 -13.89
CA GLY A 165 -2.98 -5.79 -13.65
C GLY A 165 -4.19 -4.87 -13.75
N TYR A 166 -4.01 -3.61 -14.14
CA TYR A 166 -5.08 -2.61 -14.27
C TYR A 166 -5.18 -2.12 -15.72
N THR A 167 -6.36 -1.66 -16.12
CA THR A 167 -6.63 -1.23 -17.52
C THR A 167 -7.01 0.24 -17.63
N LYS A 168 -7.44 0.87 -16.54
CA LYS A 168 -7.90 2.26 -16.50
C LYS A 168 -7.28 3.05 -15.36
N LEU A 169 -7.06 4.35 -15.60
CA LEU A 169 -6.62 5.35 -14.63
C LEU A 169 -7.59 6.55 -14.62
N SER A 170 -7.89 7.08 -13.43
CA SER A 170 -8.66 8.32 -13.26
C SER A 170 -8.10 9.15 -12.10
N PHE A 171 -8.22 10.48 -12.19
CA PHE A 171 -7.75 11.42 -11.17
C PHE A 171 -8.38 12.81 -11.37
N ASP A 172 -8.31 13.64 -10.34
CA ASP A 172 -8.60 15.08 -10.42
C ASP A 172 -7.29 15.84 -10.65
N ALA A 173 -7.18 16.55 -11.76
CA ALA A 173 -6.02 17.35 -12.10
C ALA A 173 -6.21 18.81 -11.65
N TYR A 174 -5.17 19.42 -11.08
CA TYR A 174 -5.18 20.84 -10.73
C TYR A 174 -3.78 21.43 -10.94
N VAL A 175 -3.72 22.69 -11.38
CA VAL A 175 -2.45 23.41 -11.47
C VAL A 175 -2.51 24.69 -10.65
N ALA A 176 -1.61 24.80 -9.67
CA ALA A 176 -1.32 26.03 -8.96
C ALA A 176 -0.29 26.83 -9.76
N ALA A 177 -0.73 27.93 -10.38
CA ALA A 177 0.19 28.92 -10.90
C ALA A 177 0.75 29.77 -9.75
N SER A 178 2.05 30.03 -9.78
CA SER A 178 2.76 30.88 -8.83
C SER A 178 2.44 32.37 -9.03
N ASN A 179 1.93 32.74 -10.20
CA ASN A 179 1.50 34.09 -10.53
C ASN A 179 -0.03 34.15 -10.69
N GLU A 180 -0.69 35.00 -9.91
CA GLU A 180 -2.16 35.15 -9.91
C GLU A 180 -2.74 35.52 -11.29
N LYS A 181 -1.95 36.15 -12.17
CA LYS A 181 -2.41 36.53 -13.50
C LYS A 181 -2.65 35.34 -14.42
N ASP A 182 -2.03 34.20 -14.13
CA ASP A 182 -2.11 32.96 -14.91
C ASP A 182 -3.31 32.10 -14.52
N ILE A 183 -3.85 32.32 -13.31
CA ILE A 183 -5.05 31.64 -12.80
C ILE A 183 -6.26 31.95 -13.70
N GLY A 184 -6.96 30.89 -14.13
CA GLY A 184 -8.14 30.94 -15.01
C GLY A 184 -7.84 31.30 -16.46
N LYS A 185 -6.55 31.35 -16.87
CA LYS A 185 -6.17 31.84 -18.21
C LYS A 185 -5.07 31.03 -18.88
N THR A 186 -4.09 30.55 -18.12
CA THR A 186 -2.93 29.87 -18.69
C THR A 186 -3.17 28.37 -18.72
N PRO A 187 -3.10 27.74 -19.91
CA PRO A 187 -3.23 26.31 -20.04
C PRO A 187 -1.89 25.62 -19.77
N TYR A 188 -1.95 24.52 -19.04
CA TYR A 188 -0.86 23.60 -18.71
C TYR A 188 -1.17 22.23 -19.29
N GLU A 189 -0.15 21.40 -19.42
CA GLU A 189 -0.29 20.04 -19.92
C GLU A 189 0.13 19.06 -18.83
N VAL A 190 -0.81 18.23 -18.39
CA VAL A 190 -0.58 17.13 -17.48
C VAL A 190 -0.38 15.85 -18.30
N ILE A 191 0.70 15.12 -18.04
CA ILE A 191 1.15 14.00 -18.88
C ILE A 191 1.24 12.72 -18.05
N ILE A 192 0.69 11.64 -18.61
CA ILE A 192 0.80 10.28 -18.10
C ILE A 192 1.70 9.45 -19.02
N TYR A 193 2.66 8.74 -18.45
CA TYR A 193 3.60 7.89 -19.18
C TYR A 193 3.43 6.42 -18.83
N ASP A 194 3.72 5.57 -19.81
CA ASP A 194 4.23 4.22 -19.57
C ASP A 194 5.75 4.33 -19.43
N VAL A 195 6.25 4.08 -18.23
CA VAL A 195 7.67 4.23 -17.92
C VAL A 195 8.52 3.14 -18.59
N GLU A 196 7.97 1.94 -18.80
CA GLU A 196 8.73 0.84 -19.40
C GLU A 196 8.96 1.04 -20.90
N THR A 197 7.95 1.56 -21.60
CA THR A 197 7.99 1.75 -23.06
C THR A 197 8.36 3.18 -23.47
N GLU A 198 8.54 4.08 -22.50
CA GLU A 198 8.76 5.52 -22.69
C GLU A 198 7.64 6.26 -23.46
N ASN A 199 6.47 5.61 -23.61
CA ASN A 199 5.35 6.17 -24.35
C ASN A 199 4.52 7.13 -23.49
N LYS A 200 3.98 8.19 -24.13
CA LYS A 200 2.95 9.04 -23.54
C LYS A 200 1.59 8.35 -23.68
N LEU A 201 0.95 8.02 -22.56
CA LEU A 201 -0.38 7.43 -22.51
C LEU A 201 -1.48 8.50 -22.65
N ALA A 202 -1.27 9.66 -22.03
CA ALA A 202 -2.18 10.79 -22.12
C ALA A 202 -1.46 12.13 -21.95
N ALA A 203 -2.01 13.16 -22.59
CA ALA A 203 -1.63 14.56 -22.41
C ALA A 203 -2.93 15.37 -22.29
N ILE A 204 -3.16 15.97 -21.12
CA ILE A 204 -4.40 16.62 -20.74
C ILE A 204 -4.16 18.10 -20.52
N GLU A 205 -4.91 18.95 -21.22
CA GLU A 205 -4.90 20.39 -20.99
C GLU A 205 -5.67 20.72 -19.70
N VAL A 206 -5.01 21.49 -18.81
CA VAL A 206 -5.55 21.93 -17.52
C VAL A 206 -5.33 23.44 -17.38
N ILE A 207 -6.38 24.19 -17.11
CA ILE A 207 -6.29 25.63 -16.83
C ILE A 207 -5.89 25.82 -15.36
N ALA A 208 -4.90 26.66 -15.09
CA ALA A 208 -4.49 26.91 -13.71
C ALA A 208 -5.64 27.46 -12.85
N GLY A 209 -5.75 26.97 -11.61
CA GLY A 209 -6.82 27.35 -10.69
C GLY A 209 -8.13 26.58 -10.84
N GLU A 210 -8.28 25.73 -11.86
CA GLU A 210 -9.47 24.93 -12.08
C GLU A 210 -9.18 23.44 -11.82
N ILE A 211 -10.15 22.73 -11.22
CA ILE A 211 -10.11 21.28 -11.09
C ILE A 211 -10.61 20.67 -12.38
N LYS A 212 -9.81 19.81 -12.99
CA LYS A 212 -10.18 19.05 -14.18
C LYS A 212 -10.28 17.57 -13.83
N LYS A 213 -11.50 17.02 -13.86
CA LYS A 213 -11.70 15.56 -13.75
C LYS A 213 -11.18 14.85 -14.98
N VAL A 214 -10.35 13.84 -14.78
CA VAL A 214 -9.76 13.01 -15.82
C VAL A 214 -10.17 11.56 -15.58
N GLU A 215 -10.88 10.98 -16.53
CA GLU A 215 -11.47 9.64 -16.41
C GLU A 215 -10.95 8.69 -17.50
N ASP A 216 -10.95 7.39 -17.19
CA ASP A 216 -10.83 6.28 -18.14
C ASP A 216 -9.59 6.27 -19.05
N ILE A 217 -8.44 6.81 -18.61
CA ILE A 217 -7.17 6.71 -19.35
C ILE A 217 -6.79 5.23 -19.49
N ASP A 218 -6.54 4.78 -20.72
CA ASP A 218 -6.11 3.41 -20.98
C ASP A 218 -4.66 3.19 -20.51
N ILE A 219 -4.50 2.23 -19.59
CA ILE A 219 -3.22 1.79 -19.02
C ILE A 219 -3.06 0.27 -19.14
N THR A 220 -3.79 -0.36 -20.07
CA THR A 220 -3.79 -1.82 -20.24
C THR A 220 -2.37 -2.36 -20.45
N GLY A 221 -1.93 -3.24 -19.55
CA GLY A 221 -0.61 -3.86 -19.59
C GLY A 221 0.54 -2.99 -19.08
N VAL A 222 0.27 -1.76 -18.63
CA VAL A 222 1.28 -0.85 -18.08
C VAL A 222 1.70 -1.32 -16.70
N LYS A 223 3.00 -1.55 -16.48
CA LYS A 223 3.51 -1.98 -15.18
C LYS A 223 3.95 -0.83 -14.29
N THR A 224 4.37 0.29 -14.87
CA THR A 224 4.80 1.47 -14.13
C THR A 224 4.25 2.73 -14.80
N ILE A 225 3.43 3.49 -14.05
CA ILE A 225 2.82 4.74 -14.52
C ILE A 225 3.68 5.92 -14.09
N GLY A 226 3.98 6.83 -15.01
CA GLY A 226 4.67 8.10 -14.72
C GLY A 226 3.73 9.30 -14.76
N PHE A 227 3.79 10.18 -13.75
CA PHE A 227 3.01 11.41 -13.65
C PHE A 227 3.93 12.63 -13.75
N ALA A 228 3.71 13.49 -14.74
CA ALA A 228 4.46 14.74 -14.91
C ALA A 228 3.61 15.86 -15.50
N ALA A 229 4.12 17.08 -15.50
CA ALA A 229 3.40 18.21 -16.09
C ALA A 229 4.35 19.23 -16.73
N ASN A 230 3.79 19.99 -17.67
CA ASN A 230 4.43 21.05 -18.43
C ASN A 230 3.55 22.30 -18.40
N CYS A 231 4.18 23.46 -18.61
CA CYS A 231 3.44 24.63 -19.09
C CYS A 231 3.45 24.63 -20.62
N ILE A 232 2.30 24.88 -21.24
CA ILE A 232 2.17 24.91 -22.71
C ILE A 232 2.85 26.17 -23.28
N LYS A 233 3.04 27.23 -22.47
CA LYS A 233 3.78 28.44 -22.83
C LYS A 233 5.24 28.37 -22.34
N SER A 234 6.11 29.12 -23.00
CA SER A 234 7.48 29.36 -22.52
C SER A 234 7.43 30.26 -21.29
N LEU A 235 7.77 29.71 -20.13
CA LEU A 235 7.86 30.46 -18.87
C LEU A 235 9.15 31.28 -18.84
N SER A 236 9.07 32.54 -18.41
CA SER A 236 10.24 33.40 -18.23
C SER A 236 10.73 33.33 -16.78
N GLY A 237 11.61 32.37 -16.49
CA GLY A 237 12.49 32.38 -15.31
C GLY A 237 11.82 32.31 -13.92
N SER A 238 12.14 31.24 -13.18
CA SER A 238 11.87 31.00 -11.74
C SER A 238 10.45 30.66 -11.32
N ASP A 239 9.55 30.35 -12.25
CA ASP A 239 8.21 29.90 -11.89
C ASP A 239 8.28 28.55 -11.15
N THR A 240 7.54 28.46 -10.05
CA THR A 240 7.47 27.29 -9.15
C THR A 240 6.08 26.67 -9.18
N ASP A 241 5.41 26.80 -10.32
CA ASP A 241 4.07 26.25 -10.55
C ASP A 241 4.04 24.77 -10.19
N ARG A 242 2.89 24.31 -9.72
CA ARG A 242 2.73 22.93 -9.29
C ARG A 242 1.51 22.32 -9.94
N ALA A 243 1.72 21.21 -10.62
CA ALA A 243 0.64 20.33 -10.98
C ALA A 243 0.35 19.36 -9.84
N PHE A 244 -0.91 19.02 -9.71
CA PHE A 244 -1.43 18.10 -8.72
C PHE A 244 -2.32 17.08 -9.40
N PHE A 245 -2.20 15.82 -8.96
CA PHE A 245 -2.99 14.68 -9.41
C PHE A 245 -3.63 14.09 -8.16
N PHE A 246 -4.85 14.52 -7.86
CA PHE A 246 -5.58 14.12 -6.67
C PHE A 246 -6.41 12.87 -6.92
N ASN A 247 -6.55 12.06 -5.87
CA ASN A 247 -7.26 10.79 -5.91
C ASN A 247 -6.93 9.94 -7.15
N PRO A 248 -5.63 9.70 -7.47
CA PRO A 248 -5.29 8.86 -8.60
C PRO A 248 -5.69 7.42 -8.31
N VAL A 249 -6.60 6.85 -9.11
CA VAL A 249 -7.16 5.51 -8.93
C VAL A 249 -7.02 4.70 -10.22
N VAL A 250 -6.58 3.44 -10.07
CA VAL A 250 -6.50 2.46 -11.15
C VAL A 250 -7.55 1.36 -10.98
N TYR A 251 -8.13 0.87 -12.07
CA TYR A 251 -9.19 -0.16 -12.07
C TYR A 251 -9.18 -0.98 -13.38
N SER A 252 -9.87 -2.14 -13.36
CA SER A 252 -9.98 -3.03 -14.53
C SER A 252 -11.34 -2.93 -15.25
N THR A 253 -12.40 -2.51 -14.55
CA THR A 253 -13.75 -2.20 -15.07
C THR A 253 -14.38 -1.07 -14.24
N ARG A 254 -15.13 -0.15 -14.87
CA ARG A 254 -15.85 0.93 -14.16
C ARG A 254 -17.04 0.32 -13.44
N SER A 255 -16.99 0.24 -12.11
CA SER A 255 -18.19 0.01 -11.32
C SER A 255 -18.98 1.32 -11.31
N ASP A 256 -20.22 1.32 -11.81
CA ASP A 256 -21.14 2.46 -11.68
C ASP A 256 -21.60 2.71 -10.22
N LYS A 257 -21.10 1.90 -9.27
CA LYS A 257 -21.26 2.16 -7.84
C LYS A 257 -20.22 3.19 -7.39
N PRO A 258 -20.58 4.11 -6.48
CA PRO A 258 -19.60 4.97 -5.83
C PRO A 258 -18.42 4.11 -5.36
N VAL A 259 -17.20 4.53 -5.68
CA VAL A 259 -15.99 3.89 -5.18
C VAL A 259 -16.01 4.05 -3.67
N GLU A 260 -16.45 3.02 -2.95
CA GLU A 260 -15.88 2.75 -1.63
C GLU A 260 -14.42 2.46 -1.92
N LEU A 261 -13.58 3.46 -1.65
CA LEU A 261 -12.16 3.24 -1.52
C LEU A 261 -12.04 2.04 -0.59
N ASP A 262 -11.30 1.02 -1.00
CA ASP A 262 -10.76 0.02 -0.09
C ASP A 262 -9.75 0.78 0.79
N THR A 263 -10.27 1.66 1.64
CA THR A 263 -9.68 1.96 2.90
C THR A 263 -9.62 0.60 3.56
N ASP A 264 -8.42 0.10 3.76
CA ASP A 264 -8.16 -0.89 4.80
C ASP A 264 -8.50 -0.21 6.15
N THR A 265 -9.80 0.01 6.31
CA THR A 265 -10.52 0.38 7.50
C THR A 265 -11.56 -0.71 7.55
N ASP A 266 -11.21 -1.75 8.28
CA ASP A 266 -12.15 -2.61 8.95
C ASP A 266 -13.26 -1.72 9.54
N THR A 267 -14.35 -1.59 8.79
CA THR A 267 -15.54 -0.81 9.13
C THR A 267 -16.71 -1.70 8.85
N ASP A 268 -16.88 -2.67 9.74
CA ASP A 268 -18.19 -3.24 10.03
C ASP A 268 -19.16 -2.07 10.25
N THR A 269 -20.02 -1.82 9.26
CA THR A 269 -21.21 -1.00 9.41
C THR A 269 -22.42 -1.92 9.38
N ASP A 270 -22.68 -2.56 10.51
CA ASP A 270 -24.03 -3.05 10.80
C ASP A 270 -24.89 -1.85 11.23
N ASN A 271 -25.90 -1.57 10.40
CA ASN A 271 -27.09 -0.86 10.83
C ASN A 271 -27.80 -1.68 11.91
N ASP A 272 -27.69 -1.28 13.17
CA ASP A 272 -28.80 -1.51 14.09
C ASP A 272 -28.92 -0.40 15.14
N THR A 273 -30.18 -0.23 15.50
CA THR A 273 -30.83 0.74 16.36
C THR A 273 -30.18 1.00 17.72
N ASP A 274 -30.33 2.26 18.16
CA ASP A 274 -30.22 2.79 19.52
C ASP A 274 -30.35 1.76 20.66
N VAL A 275 -29.22 1.31 21.22
CA VAL A 275 -29.00 1.04 22.66
C VAL A 275 -27.50 1.21 22.94
N GLY A 276 -27.14 2.06 23.92
CA GLY A 276 -25.76 2.49 24.15
C GLY A 276 -24.76 1.40 24.58
N ASP A 277 -23.54 1.51 24.06
CA ASP A 277 -22.31 0.98 24.67
C ASP A 277 -21.08 1.83 24.26
N ASN A 278 -20.22 2.15 25.23
CA ASN A 278 -19.07 3.07 25.09
C ASN A 278 -17.84 2.32 24.56
N ASN A 279 -17.78 2.00 23.27
CA ASN A 279 -16.59 1.35 22.68
C ASN A 279 -15.75 2.35 21.88
N LYS A 280 -14.57 2.69 22.43
CA LYS A 280 -13.60 3.67 21.93
C LYS A 280 -12.85 3.08 20.72
N GLN A 281 -13.07 3.60 19.52
CA GLN A 281 -12.42 3.14 18.29
C GLN A 281 -10.99 3.67 18.20
N SER A 282 -10.02 2.77 17.95
CA SER A 282 -8.62 3.12 17.71
C SER A 282 -8.45 3.88 16.39
N LYS A 283 -7.51 4.82 16.32
CA LYS A 283 -7.32 5.67 15.14
C LYS A 283 -5.85 5.86 14.78
N SER A 284 -5.53 5.80 13.48
CA SER A 284 -4.18 6.07 12.99
C SER A 284 -3.78 7.52 13.22
N VAL A 285 -2.58 7.75 13.77
CA VAL A 285 -1.98 9.08 13.98
C VAL A 285 -1.80 9.83 12.66
N LEU A 286 -1.62 9.12 11.55
CA LEU A 286 -1.41 9.73 10.23
C LEU A 286 -2.67 10.38 9.65
N SER A 287 -3.84 10.06 10.21
CA SER A 287 -5.13 10.62 9.82
C SER A 287 -5.44 12.00 10.42
N PHE A 288 -4.59 12.47 11.34
CA PHE A 288 -4.75 13.78 11.97
C PHE A 288 -3.96 14.87 11.24
N GLU A 289 -4.40 16.12 11.40
CA GLU A 289 -3.64 17.28 10.92
C GLU A 289 -2.24 17.25 11.54
N SER A 290 -1.22 17.37 10.69
CA SER A 290 0.18 17.24 11.10
C SER A 290 1.02 18.44 10.70
N ASP A 291 2.00 18.78 11.54
CA ASP A 291 3.07 19.73 11.25
C ASP A 291 4.41 19.01 11.35
N THR A 292 5.29 19.23 10.37
CA THR A 292 6.60 18.58 10.31
C THR A 292 7.70 19.60 10.57
N GLY A 293 8.52 19.37 11.60
CA GLY A 293 9.82 20.03 11.69
C GLY A 293 10.74 19.69 10.51
N GLY A 294 11.91 20.32 10.42
CA GLY A 294 12.83 20.12 9.30
C GLY A 294 13.41 18.70 9.19
N ALA A 295 13.22 17.88 10.22
CA ALA A 295 13.71 16.51 10.29
C ALA A 295 12.65 15.42 10.21
N GLY A 296 11.36 15.73 10.45
CA GLY A 296 10.26 14.77 10.38
C GLY A 296 9.55 14.77 9.01
N SER A 297 9.07 13.61 8.57
CA SER A 297 8.16 13.48 7.42
C SER A 297 7.27 12.25 7.59
N LYS A 298 6.24 12.05 6.77
CA LYS A 298 5.58 10.74 6.71
C LYS A 298 6.47 9.76 5.93
N VAL A 299 6.30 8.46 6.15
CA VAL A 299 7.02 7.39 5.42
C VAL A 299 6.54 7.27 3.99
N THR A 300 5.26 7.56 3.77
CA THR A 300 4.64 7.67 2.44
C THR A 300 5.43 8.57 1.50
N ASP A 301 6.14 9.55 2.06
CA ASP A 301 6.90 10.61 1.40
C ASP A 301 8.30 10.17 0.93
N LYS A 302 8.72 8.95 1.28
CA LYS A 302 10.10 8.46 1.11
C LYS A 302 10.22 7.07 0.48
N GLY A 303 9.10 6.42 0.13
CA GLY A 303 9.05 5.04 -0.36
C GLY A 303 8.83 4.02 0.76
N SER A 304 8.23 2.87 0.43
CA SER A 304 7.96 1.77 1.36
C SER A 304 9.24 1.20 1.97
N LEU A 305 9.25 0.88 3.27
CA LEU A 305 10.38 0.20 3.90
C LEU A 305 10.14 -1.30 3.99
N THR A 306 11.03 -2.10 3.41
CA THR A 306 11.05 -3.56 3.58
C THR A 306 12.06 -3.96 4.65
N VAL A 307 11.60 -4.72 5.64
CA VAL A 307 12.42 -5.24 6.75
C VAL A 307 12.21 -6.74 6.86
N LYS A 308 13.25 -7.50 7.24
CA LYS A 308 13.15 -8.94 7.46
C LYS A 308 12.46 -9.19 8.81
N GLY A 309 11.30 -9.83 8.80
CA GLY A 309 10.59 -10.25 10.00
C GLY A 309 11.22 -11.47 10.69
N ASP A 310 10.75 -11.77 11.90
CA ASP A 310 11.28 -12.78 12.82
C ASP A 310 11.33 -14.22 12.24
N LEU A 311 10.62 -14.48 11.13
CA LEU A 311 10.57 -15.77 10.43
C LEU A 311 11.23 -15.74 9.03
N GLY A 312 11.97 -14.67 8.70
CA GLY A 312 12.64 -14.48 7.41
C GLY A 312 11.75 -13.96 6.28
N ALA A 313 10.46 -13.73 6.54
CA ALA A 313 9.53 -13.08 5.63
C ALA A 313 9.80 -11.57 5.55
N ASP A 314 9.70 -11.00 4.36
CA ASP A 314 9.77 -9.54 4.17
C ASP A 314 8.49 -8.89 4.71
N ILE A 315 8.64 -7.97 5.65
CA ILE A 315 7.57 -7.09 6.16
C ILE A 315 7.74 -5.75 5.45
N VAL A 316 6.70 -5.33 4.72
CA VAL A 316 6.68 -4.04 4.00
C VAL A 316 5.83 -3.06 4.79
N TYR A 317 6.43 -1.95 5.21
CA TYR A 317 5.73 -0.84 5.83
C TYR A 317 5.53 0.29 4.83
N ASN A 318 4.26 0.54 4.49
CA ASN A 318 3.87 1.57 3.52
C ASN A 318 3.54 2.90 4.19
N ASP A 319 3.14 2.86 5.46
CA ASP A 319 2.64 4.01 6.21
C ASP A 319 3.35 4.14 7.57
N GLY A 320 3.73 5.37 7.91
CA GLY A 320 4.42 5.68 9.16
C GLY A 320 4.96 7.10 9.20
N ILE A 321 5.77 7.38 10.20
CA ILE A 321 6.52 8.63 10.36
C ILE A 321 8.00 8.32 10.20
N SER A 322 8.73 9.14 9.44
CA SER A 322 10.18 9.08 9.33
C SER A 322 10.81 10.30 9.99
N PHE A 323 11.94 10.11 10.67
CA PHE A 323 12.67 11.17 11.34
C PHE A 323 14.17 11.05 11.04
N ARG A 324 14.78 12.12 10.51
CA ARG A 324 16.22 12.16 10.27
C ARG A 324 16.96 12.36 11.59
N ILE A 325 18.04 11.62 11.80
CA ILE A 325 18.95 11.82 12.93
C ILE A 325 20.26 12.40 12.38
N TRP A 326 20.68 13.57 12.85
CA TRP A 326 21.81 14.30 12.23
C TRP A 326 22.88 14.80 13.22
N CYS A 327 22.63 14.75 14.54
CA CYS A 327 23.60 15.21 15.53
C CYS A 327 23.38 14.54 16.91
N GLY A 328 23.66 13.23 16.99
CA GLY A 328 23.62 12.50 18.25
C GLY A 328 22.38 12.81 19.11
N GLY A 329 22.61 13.13 20.39
CA GLY A 329 21.56 13.45 21.38
C GLY A 329 20.86 14.82 21.21
N LEU A 330 21.20 15.59 20.17
CA LEU A 330 20.61 16.91 19.90
C LEU A 330 19.58 16.89 18.76
N SER A 331 19.38 15.74 18.10
CA SER A 331 18.47 15.62 16.97
C SER A 331 17.00 15.72 17.41
N ALA A 332 16.64 15.07 18.51
CA ALA A 332 15.30 15.06 19.04
C ALA A 332 15.00 16.32 19.85
N ASN A 333 14.10 17.12 19.30
CA ASN A 333 13.51 18.26 19.99
C ASN A 333 12.13 18.55 19.38
N ILE A 334 11.28 19.25 20.14
CA ILE A 334 9.88 19.53 19.74
C ILE A 334 9.81 20.32 18.43
N ARG A 335 10.76 21.23 18.19
CA ARG A 335 10.79 22.05 16.97
C ARG A 335 10.99 21.19 15.72
N GLU A 336 11.81 20.15 15.81
CA GLU A 336 12.14 19.28 14.69
C GLU A 336 11.25 18.04 14.58
N ALA A 337 10.46 17.74 15.63
CA ALA A 337 9.54 16.60 15.69
C ALA A 337 8.47 16.62 14.58
N TYR A 338 8.00 15.43 14.22
CA TYR A 338 6.72 15.28 13.54
C TYR A 338 5.60 15.45 14.57
N LYS A 339 4.64 16.33 14.32
CA LYS A 339 3.58 16.70 15.28
C LYS A 339 2.22 16.36 14.70
N ALA A 340 1.36 15.71 15.47
CA ALA A 340 -0.01 15.38 15.06
C ALA A 340 -1.04 15.88 16.09
N LYS A 341 -2.07 16.59 15.63
CA LYS A 341 -3.13 17.16 16.47
C LYS A 341 -4.23 16.13 16.72
N ILE A 342 -4.15 15.40 17.83
CA ILE A 342 -5.07 14.32 18.22
C ILE A 342 -6.27 14.78 19.08
N GLY A 343 -6.27 16.04 19.54
CA GLY A 343 -7.45 16.67 20.16
C GLY A 343 -7.80 16.23 21.59
N GLY A 344 -6.94 15.46 22.27
CA GLY A 344 -7.08 15.19 23.72
C GLY A 344 -8.04 14.07 24.12
N GLY A 345 -8.73 13.44 23.17
CA GLY A 345 -9.69 12.35 23.44
C GLY A 345 -9.07 10.96 23.63
N TYR A 346 -7.79 10.80 23.32
CA TYR A 346 -7.08 9.54 23.37
C TYR A 346 -6.24 9.41 24.63
N THR A 347 -5.99 8.17 25.01
CA THR A 347 -5.38 7.78 26.28
C THR A 347 -4.16 6.90 26.10
N LYS A 348 -4.07 6.16 24.98
CA LYS A 348 -2.91 5.31 24.67
C LYS A 348 -2.37 5.57 23.28
N LEU A 349 -1.06 5.42 23.12
CA LEU A 349 -0.35 5.40 21.84
C LEU A 349 0.45 4.10 21.71
N SER A 350 0.35 3.47 20.54
CA SER A 350 1.11 2.28 20.15
C SER A 350 1.69 2.44 18.74
N PHE A 351 2.87 1.87 18.46
CA PHE A 351 3.52 1.87 17.15
C PHE A 351 4.64 0.83 17.07
N ASP A 352 5.05 0.49 15.84
CA ASP A 352 6.27 -0.27 15.57
C ASP A 352 7.42 0.71 15.30
N ALA A 353 8.53 0.55 16.02
CA ALA A 353 9.70 1.40 15.88
C ALA A 353 10.81 0.68 15.10
N TYR A 354 11.52 1.40 14.25
CA TYR A 354 12.72 0.90 13.56
C TYR A 354 13.75 2.01 13.36
N VAL A 355 15.04 1.68 13.42
CA VAL A 355 16.11 2.62 13.05
C VAL A 355 16.99 2.02 11.97
N ALA A 356 17.09 2.74 10.85
CA ALA A 356 18.08 2.48 9.81
C ALA A 356 19.36 3.26 10.12
N ALA A 357 20.42 2.53 10.45
CA ALA A 357 21.76 3.11 10.51
C ALA A 357 22.36 3.18 9.11
N SER A 358 23.00 4.29 8.80
CA SER A 358 23.70 4.54 7.53
C SER A 358 25.02 3.76 7.43
N ASN A 359 25.61 3.37 8.56
CA ASN A 359 26.79 2.52 8.64
C ASN A 359 26.39 1.11 9.11
N GLU A 360 26.63 0.10 8.29
CA GLU A 360 26.30 -1.30 8.59
C GLU A 360 26.94 -1.82 9.87
N ASN A 361 28.09 -1.25 10.29
CA ASN A 361 28.75 -1.66 11.54
C ASN A 361 27.95 -1.32 12.80
N ASP A 362 26.99 -0.40 12.68
CA ASP A 362 26.16 0.09 13.76
C ASP A 362 24.88 -0.73 13.95
N ILE A 363 24.49 -1.49 12.93
CA ILE A 363 23.35 -2.41 12.95
C ILE A 363 23.59 -3.49 14.01
N GLY A 364 22.61 -3.72 14.87
CA GLY A 364 22.67 -4.71 15.96
C GLY A 364 23.59 -4.31 17.12
N LYS A 365 24.15 -3.09 17.14
CA LYS A 365 25.13 -2.67 18.16
C LYS A 365 24.89 -1.29 18.73
N THR A 366 24.47 -0.32 17.93
CA THR A 366 24.31 1.06 18.38
C THR A 366 22.89 1.27 18.94
N PRO A 367 22.76 1.73 20.20
CA PRO A 367 21.48 2.14 20.74
C PRO A 367 21.12 3.56 20.27
N TYR A 368 19.87 3.69 19.88
CA TYR A 368 19.18 4.93 19.53
C TYR A 368 18.08 5.18 20.53
N GLU A 369 17.62 6.42 20.61
CA GLU A 369 16.56 6.83 21.52
C GLU A 369 15.40 7.40 20.69
N ILE A 370 14.22 6.81 20.83
CA ILE A 370 12.98 7.35 20.31
C ILE A 370 12.27 8.11 21.42
N ILE A 371 11.78 9.31 21.11
CA ILE A 371 11.14 10.21 22.06
C ILE A 371 9.75 10.59 21.58
N ILE A 372 8.77 10.47 22.48
CA ILE A 372 7.40 10.95 22.30
C ILE A 372 7.20 12.18 23.17
N TYR A 373 6.63 13.25 22.61
CA TYR A 373 6.38 14.52 23.28
C TYR A 373 4.89 14.82 23.41
N ASP A 374 4.52 15.49 24.51
CA ASP A 374 3.39 16.41 24.51
C ASP A 374 3.92 17.75 24.01
N VAL A 375 3.48 18.14 22.82
CA VAL A 375 3.96 19.34 22.16
C VAL A 375 3.41 20.60 22.84
N GLU A 376 2.18 20.57 23.37
CA GLU A 376 1.58 21.76 23.99
C GLU A 376 2.22 22.07 25.35
N ASN A 377 2.56 21.04 26.11
CA ASN A 377 3.12 21.18 27.45
C ASN A 377 4.65 21.11 27.50
N GLU A 378 5.30 21.06 26.34
CA GLU A 378 6.76 20.97 26.17
C GLU A 378 7.44 19.86 26.98
N ASN A 379 6.78 18.72 27.20
CA ASN A 379 7.30 17.63 28.02
C ASN A 379 7.49 16.33 27.23
N LYS A 380 8.36 15.44 27.76
CA LYS A 380 8.58 14.11 27.21
C LYS A 380 7.60 13.13 27.86
N LEU A 381 6.81 12.45 27.03
CA LEU A 381 5.86 11.40 27.44
C LEU A 381 6.54 10.04 27.55
N ALA A 382 7.43 9.73 26.61
CA ALA A 382 8.19 8.49 26.62
C ALA A 382 9.58 8.67 26.01
N SER A 383 10.53 7.86 26.49
CA SER A 383 11.83 7.63 25.87
C SER A 383 12.05 6.12 25.76
N ILE A 384 12.29 5.64 24.55
CA ILE A 384 12.43 4.22 24.23
C ILE A 384 13.79 3.99 23.58
N GLU A 385 14.62 3.16 24.19
CA GLU A 385 15.87 2.70 23.58
C GLU A 385 15.59 1.65 22.49
N ILE A 386 16.24 1.76 21.34
CA ILE A 386 16.12 0.84 20.21
C ILE A 386 17.48 0.57 19.57
N ILE A 387 17.73 -0.66 19.16
CA ILE A 387 18.95 -1.03 18.41
C ILE A 387 18.65 -0.93 16.92
N ALA A 388 19.56 -0.31 16.15
CA ALA A 388 19.39 -0.23 14.70
C ALA A 388 19.30 -1.61 14.04
N GLY A 389 18.41 -1.75 13.06
CA GLY A 389 18.17 -2.99 12.34
C GLY A 389 17.11 -3.92 12.95
N GLU A 390 16.57 -3.58 14.12
CA GLU A 390 15.52 -4.37 14.78
C GLU A 390 14.20 -3.59 14.81
N ILE A 391 13.08 -4.29 14.60
CA ILE A 391 11.74 -3.74 14.84
C ILE A 391 11.43 -3.90 16.32
N LYS A 392 11.01 -2.81 16.96
CA LYS A 392 10.57 -2.81 18.35
C LYS A 392 9.11 -2.38 18.43
N LYS A 393 8.25 -3.30 18.89
CA LYS A 393 6.85 -2.97 19.20
C LYS A 393 6.77 -2.12 20.46
N VAL A 394 6.07 -1.00 20.38
CA VAL A 394 5.83 -0.07 21.49
C VAL A 394 4.33 0.02 21.69
N GLU A 395 3.85 -0.32 22.88
CA GLU A 395 2.42 -0.42 23.17
C GLU A 395 2.06 0.37 24.43
N GLY A 396 0.93 1.08 24.37
CA GLY A 396 0.27 1.63 25.56
C GLY A 396 0.98 2.81 26.23
N ILE A 397 1.65 3.69 25.47
CA ILE A 397 2.16 4.96 26.02
C ILE A 397 0.97 5.80 26.47
N ASP A 398 0.98 6.26 27.73
CA ASP A 398 -0.07 7.14 28.25
C ASP A 398 0.00 8.52 27.57
N ILE A 399 -1.08 8.88 26.90
CA ILE A 399 -1.27 10.16 26.22
C ILE A 399 -2.54 10.87 26.70
N THR A 400 -3.02 10.53 27.90
CA THR A 400 -4.26 11.07 28.46
C THR A 400 -4.25 12.60 28.48
N GLY A 401 -5.18 13.21 27.75
CA GLY A 401 -5.33 14.66 27.68
C GLY A 401 -4.34 15.38 26.75
N VAL A 402 -3.45 14.64 26.06
CA VAL A 402 -2.50 15.21 25.11
C VAL A 402 -3.25 15.63 23.84
N LYS A 403 -3.12 16.90 23.44
CA LYS A 403 -3.78 17.41 22.23
C LYS A 403 -2.91 17.32 20.99
N THR A 404 -1.60 17.45 21.15
CA THR A 404 -0.64 17.37 20.05
C THR A 404 0.52 16.47 20.46
N ILE A 405 0.65 15.33 19.79
CA ILE A 405 1.75 14.37 20.03
C ILE A 405 2.92 14.67 19.09
N GLY A 406 4.14 14.55 19.59
CA GLY A 406 5.38 14.75 18.84
C GLY A 406 6.23 13.49 18.76
N PHE A 407 6.75 13.15 17.58
CA PHE A 407 7.65 12.01 17.35
C PHE A 407 9.04 12.53 16.95
N ALA A 408 10.08 12.08 17.65
CA ALA A 408 11.46 12.39 17.31
C ALA A 408 12.41 11.25 17.71
N ALA A 409 13.64 11.30 17.20
CA ALA A 409 14.65 10.33 17.55
C ALA A 409 16.05 10.94 17.67
N ASN A 410 16.88 10.28 18.48
CA ASN A 410 18.24 10.62 18.82
C ASN A 410 19.15 9.41 18.60
N CYS A 411 20.44 9.68 18.43
CA CYS A 411 21.48 8.66 18.58
C CYS A 411 22.25 8.93 19.87
N ILE A 412 22.52 7.90 20.68
CA ILE A 412 23.22 8.08 21.95
C ILE A 412 24.70 8.46 21.73
N LYS A 413 25.29 8.06 20.59
CA LYS A 413 26.64 8.49 20.18
C LYS A 413 26.61 9.76 19.34
N SER A 414 27.73 10.49 19.33
CA SER A 414 27.93 11.62 18.41
C SER A 414 27.98 11.11 16.96
N LEU A 415 27.06 11.59 16.14
CA LEU A 415 27.03 11.36 14.71
C LEU A 415 27.83 12.46 13.98
N SER A 416 28.45 12.13 12.85
CA SER A 416 29.16 13.08 12.01
C SER A 416 28.17 13.87 11.12
N GLY A 417 28.51 15.08 10.69
CA GLY A 417 27.57 15.99 10.02
C GLY A 417 27.04 15.53 8.64
N SER A 418 27.46 14.37 8.13
CA SER A 418 27.02 13.80 6.85
C SER A 418 26.04 12.62 7.00
N ASP A 419 25.62 12.29 8.21
CA ASP A 419 24.94 11.02 8.50
C ASP A 419 23.49 10.99 7.98
N THR A 420 23.07 9.82 7.49
CA THR A 420 21.75 9.56 6.86
C THR A 420 20.86 8.65 7.71
N ASP A 421 21.19 8.47 8.99
CA ASP A 421 20.42 7.64 9.93
C ASP A 421 18.97 8.12 10.02
N ARG A 422 18.05 7.16 10.08
CA ARG A 422 16.61 7.43 10.09
C ARG A 422 15.90 6.57 11.10
N ALA A 423 15.09 7.21 11.93
CA ALA A 423 14.09 6.51 12.72
C ALA A 423 12.77 6.46 11.95
N TYR A 424 12.04 5.38 12.16
CA TYR A 424 10.75 5.10 11.58
C TYR A 424 9.77 4.69 12.67
N PHE A 425 8.55 5.18 12.58
CA PHE A 425 7.44 4.90 13.47
C PHE A 425 6.28 4.41 12.60
N PHE A 426 6.15 3.10 12.49
CA PHE A 426 5.16 2.45 11.65
C PHE A 426 3.88 2.18 12.42
N ASN A 427 2.76 2.24 11.70
CA ASN A 427 1.42 2.01 12.23
C ASN A 427 1.14 2.73 13.58
N PRO A 428 1.43 4.04 13.70
CA PRO A 428 1.14 4.75 14.93
C PRO A 428 -0.37 4.87 15.15
N VAL A 429 -0.87 4.33 16.26
CA VAL A 429 -2.31 4.24 16.59
C VAL A 429 -2.58 4.82 17.97
N VAL A 430 -3.68 5.56 18.10
CA VAL A 430 -4.19 6.10 19.36
C VAL A 430 -5.53 5.49 19.77
N GLU A 431 -5.74 5.27 21.07
CA GLU A 431 -6.94 4.65 21.69
C GLU A 431 -7.54 5.49 22.82
#